data_AF-A0AAF3JB06-F1
#
_entry.id   AF-A0AAF3JB06-F1
#
_cell.length_a   1.000
_cell.length_b   1.000
_cell.length_c   1.000
_cell.angle_alpha   90.00
_cell.angle_beta   90.00
_cell.angle_gamma   90.00
#
_symmetry.space_group_name_H-M   'P 1'
#
loop_
_entity.id
_entity.type
_entity.pdbx_description
1 polymer ?
#
loop_
_entity_poly.entity_id
_entity_poly.type
_entity_poly.pdbx_seq_one_letter_code
_entity_poly.pdbx_strand_id
1 'polypeptide(L)'
;MKFLVFAALIVVSAGSIMQYPAKIGDFIEIPFGPDARTWKRQLNGGEVQFLKACANSDNSDRCTHWSDEDGVVLLSSPKSRAFNNGTLHIYHFGKSDVGTYSSPEIKGRTFSVPGGGIGGVAGPVVDVFIQE
;
A
#
# COMPACT_ATOMS: atom_id res chain seq x y z
N MET A 1 30.07 -33.59 26.09
CA MET A 1 29.16 -33.90 24.96
C MET A 1 27.71 -33.79 25.43
N LYS A 2 27.27 -32.55 25.68
CA LYS A 2 25.99 -32.05 26.23
C LYS A 2 26.25 -30.54 26.18
N PHE A 3 25.74 -29.70 25.30
CA PHE A 3 24.40 -29.48 24.83
C PHE A 3 24.49 -29.04 23.37
N LEU A 4 24.23 -29.99 22.48
CA LEU A 4 23.96 -29.72 21.08
C LEU A 4 22.55 -29.14 21.00
N VAL A 5 22.35 -28.17 20.12
CA VAL A 5 21.05 -27.62 19.70
C VAL A 5 20.47 -26.52 20.61
N PHE A 6 21.19 -25.40 20.73
CA PHE A 6 20.52 -24.10 20.80
C PHE A 6 19.98 -23.80 19.39
N ALA A 7 18.84 -24.40 19.04
CA ALA A 7 18.17 -24.17 17.77
C ALA A 7 17.73 -22.71 17.70
N ALA A 8 18.45 -21.93 16.91
CA ALA A 8 18.03 -20.61 16.45
C ALA A 8 16.74 -20.75 15.63
N LEU A 9 15.59 -20.69 16.29
CA LEU A 9 14.29 -20.49 15.65
C LEU A 9 14.21 -19.02 15.22
N ILE A 10 14.84 -18.70 14.09
CA ILE A 10 14.55 -17.46 13.36
C ILE A 10 13.15 -17.64 12.78
N VAL A 11 12.15 -17.13 13.49
CA VAL A 11 10.79 -16.99 12.96
C VAL A 11 10.86 -15.92 11.87
N VAL A 12 10.95 -16.34 10.61
CA VAL A 12 10.80 -15.44 9.47
C VAL A 12 9.33 -15.09 9.35
N SER A 13 8.91 -13.97 9.96
CA SER A 13 7.60 -13.39 9.69
C SER A 13 7.64 -12.76 8.29
N ALA A 14 7.37 -13.57 7.26
CA ALA A 14 7.11 -13.04 5.93
C ALA A 14 5.79 -12.25 5.99
N GLY A 15 5.88 -10.92 6.02
CA GLY A 15 4.73 -10.08 5.73
C GLY A 15 4.26 -10.38 4.31
N SER A 16 2.97 -10.65 4.13
CA SER A 16 2.39 -10.83 2.80
C SER A 16 2.33 -9.48 2.10
N ILE A 17 3.21 -9.26 1.14
CA ILE A 17 3.11 -8.16 0.16
C ILE A 17 2.41 -8.75 -1.07
N MET A 18 1.31 -8.13 -1.50
CA MET A 18 0.64 -8.51 -2.73
C MET A 18 1.45 -7.98 -3.91
N GLN A 19 1.83 -8.85 -4.83
CA GLN A 19 2.49 -8.46 -6.07
C GLN A 19 1.46 -8.23 -7.17
N TYR A 20 1.44 -7.03 -7.75
CA TYR A 20 0.52 -6.64 -8.82
C TYR A 20 1.30 -6.31 -10.10
N PRO A 21 1.41 -7.25 -11.06
CA PRO A 21 1.97 -6.95 -12.38
C PRO A 21 1.01 -6.05 -13.16
N ALA A 22 1.51 -4.94 -13.69
CA ALA A 22 0.76 -3.99 -14.52
C ALA A 22 1.51 -3.64 -15.81
N LYS A 23 0.78 -3.18 -16.83
CA LYS A 23 1.34 -2.63 -18.07
C LYS A 23 1.18 -1.12 -18.08
N ILE A 24 2.04 -0.46 -18.86
CA ILE A 24 1.94 0.99 -19.06
C ILE A 24 0.61 1.32 -19.75
N GLY A 25 -0.13 2.26 -19.20
CA GLY A 25 -1.48 2.66 -19.65
C GLY A 25 -2.61 1.88 -18.99
N ASP A 26 -2.32 0.90 -18.14
CA ASP A 26 -3.36 0.13 -17.46
C ASP A 26 -4.16 1.00 -16.47
N PHE A 27 -5.43 0.63 -16.33
CA PHE A 27 -6.25 1.01 -15.20
C PHE A 27 -5.99 0.03 -14.05
N ILE A 28 -5.60 0.53 -12.89
CA ILE A 28 -5.35 -0.28 -11.69
C ILE A 28 -6.42 0.01 -10.64
N GLU A 29 -6.98 -1.05 -10.08
CA GLU A 29 -7.92 -1.00 -8.97
C GLU A 29 -7.34 -1.76 -7.77
N ILE A 30 -7.22 -1.09 -6.62
CA ILE A 30 -6.74 -1.70 -5.38
C ILE A 30 -7.82 -1.57 -4.30
N PRO A 31 -8.53 -2.65 -3.93
CA PRO A 31 -9.56 -2.62 -2.91
C PRO A 31 -9.00 -3.03 -1.55
N PHE A 32 -8.85 -2.08 -0.63
CA PHE A 32 -8.47 -2.34 0.77
C PHE A 32 -9.67 -2.40 1.72
N GLY A 33 -10.82 -1.91 1.27
CA GLY A 33 -12.04 -1.85 2.08
C GLY A 33 -12.14 -0.55 2.90
N PRO A 34 -13.31 -0.30 3.52
CA PRO A 34 -13.76 1.04 3.94
C PRO A 34 -12.89 1.74 5.00
N ASP A 35 -11.97 1.02 5.63
CA ASP A 35 -11.01 1.60 6.58
C ASP A 35 -9.88 2.37 5.88
N ALA A 36 -9.64 2.14 4.59
CA ALA A 36 -8.65 2.87 3.79
C ALA A 36 -9.16 4.26 3.38
N ARG A 37 -8.97 5.25 4.26
CA ARG A 37 -9.35 6.65 3.99
C ARG A 37 -8.26 7.47 3.34
N THR A 38 -7.01 7.13 3.62
CA THR A 38 -5.83 7.74 2.99
C THR A 38 -5.00 6.64 2.36
N TRP A 39 -4.58 6.91 1.13
CA TRP A 39 -3.63 6.08 0.41
C TRP A 39 -2.26 6.70 0.52
N LYS A 40 -1.27 5.86 0.79
CA LYS A 40 0.14 6.18 0.77
C LYS A 40 0.80 5.33 -0.29
N ARG A 41 1.58 5.96 -1.18
CA ARG A 41 2.49 5.23 -2.06
C ARG A 41 3.94 5.63 -1.79
N GLN A 42 4.83 4.67 -1.93
CA GLN A 42 6.27 4.89 -1.96
C GLN A 42 6.78 4.40 -3.31
N LEU A 43 7.20 5.35 -4.14
CA LEU A 43 7.66 5.10 -5.51
C LEU A 43 9.10 4.56 -5.49
N ASN A 44 9.51 3.89 -6.57
CA ASN A 44 10.88 3.37 -6.69
C ASN A 44 11.98 4.45 -6.59
N GLY A 45 11.65 5.71 -6.89
CA GLY A 45 12.55 6.85 -6.68
C GLY A 45 12.73 7.26 -5.21
N GLY A 46 12.02 6.62 -4.28
CA GLY A 46 12.04 6.93 -2.84
C GLY A 46 10.99 7.96 -2.41
N GLU A 47 10.32 8.61 -3.37
CA GLU A 47 9.28 9.60 -3.11
C GLU A 47 8.07 8.98 -2.42
N VAL A 48 7.63 9.62 -1.35
CA VAL A 48 6.42 9.24 -0.60
C VAL A 48 5.32 10.22 -0.94
N GLN A 49 4.15 9.69 -1.28
CA GLN A 49 3.01 10.50 -1.70
C GLN A 49 1.72 9.98 -1.07
N PHE A 50 0.74 10.87 -0.94
CA PHE A 50 -0.54 10.60 -0.31
C PHE A 50 -1.72 10.99 -1.20
N LEU A 51 -2.82 10.27 -1.06
CA LEU A 51 -4.09 10.60 -1.70
C LEU A 51 -5.23 10.34 -0.71
N LYS A 52 -6.05 11.36 -0.43
CA LYS A 52 -7.19 11.21 0.48
C LYS A 52 -8.43 10.80 -0.30
N ALA A 53 -9.23 9.92 0.30
CA ALA A 53 -10.56 9.63 -0.22
C ALA A 53 -11.44 10.88 -0.12
N CYS A 54 -12.17 11.15 -1.19
CA CYS A 54 -13.11 12.26 -1.27
C CYS A 54 -14.51 11.75 -1.61
N ALA A 55 -15.51 12.63 -1.46
CA ALA A 55 -16.85 12.35 -1.96
C ALA A 55 -16.82 12.13 -3.48
N ASN A 56 -17.68 11.23 -3.99
CA ASN A 56 -17.71 10.87 -5.42
C ASN A 56 -17.98 12.07 -6.34
N SER A 57 -18.63 13.12 -5.83
CA SER A 57 -18.92 14.36 -6.56
C SER A 57 -17.75 15.37 -6.57
N ASP A 58 -16.74 15.18 -5.72
CA ASP A 58 -15.61 16.10 -5.60
C ASP A 58 -14.50 15.72 -6.57
N ASN A 59 -14.35 16.53 -7.63
CA ASN A 59 -13.33 16.38 -8.66
C ASN A 59 -12.18 17.39 -8.51
N SER A 60 -11.99 17.97 -7.32
CA SER A 60 -10.87 18.87 -7.08
C SER A 60 -9.52 18.17 -7.22
N ASP A 61 -8.45 18.94 -7.48
CA ASP A 61 -7.12 18.36 -7.68
C ASP A 61 -6.62 17.60 -6.44
N ARG A 62 -7.00 18.02 -5.23
CA ARG A 62 -6.69 17.33 -3.97
C ARG A 62 -7.29 15.92 -3.86
N CYS A 63 -8.33 15.65 -4.64
CA CYS A 63 -9.05 14.38 -4.66
C CYS A 63 -8.68 13.49 -5.85
N THR A 64 -7.94 14.05 -6.82
CA THR A 64 -7.62 13.39 -8.09
C THR A 64 -6.12 13.29 -8.38
N HIS A 65 -5.30 13.97 -7.59
CA HIS A 65 -3.84 13.95 -7.68
C HIS A 65 -3.23 13.67 -6.31
N TRP A 66 -2.04 13.07 -6.37
CA TRP A 66 -1.26 12.78 -5.19
C TRP A 66 -0.69 14.07 -4.59
N SER A 67 -0.45 14.08 -3.29
CA SER A 67 0.30 15.12 -2.60
C SER A 67 1.60 14.57 -2.03
N ASP A 68 2.60 15.42 -1.86
CA ASP A 68 3.83 15.07 -1.13
C ASP A 68 3.60 15.03 0.40
N GLU A 69 4.68 14.85 1.16
CA GLU A 69 4.67 14.81 2.62
C GLU A 69 4.28 16.16 3.26
N ASP A 70 4.52 17.28 2.56
CA ASP A 70 4.13 18.63 2.98
C ASP A 70 2.66 18.95 2.63
N GLY A 71 1.99 18.05 1.89
CA GLY A 71 0.60 18.21 1.45
C GLY A 71 0.44 19.07 0.21
N VAL A 72 1.51 19.34 -0.53
CA VAL A 72 1.47 20.03 -1.81
C VAL A 72 1.00 19.06 -2.88
N VAL A 73 -0.01 19.47 -3.67
CA VAL A 73 -0.59 18.65 -4.73
C VAL A 73 0.38 18.58 -5.92
N LEU A 74 0.67 17.36 -6.35
CA LEU A 74 1.58 17.04 -7.45
C LEU A 74 0.78 16.88 -8.75
N LEU A 75 0.55 17.98 -9.46
CA LEU A 75 -0.22 17.98 -10.73
C LEU A 75 0.45 17.18 -11.86
N SER A 76 1.73 16.86 -11.74
CA SER A 76 2.46 15.97 -12.65
C SER A 76 2.20 14.49 -12.37
N SER A 77 1.63 14.14 -11.21
CA SER A 77 1.26 12.76 -10.88
C SER A 77 0.10 12.28 -11.76
N PRO A 78 -0.03 10.97 -12.05
CA PRO A 78 -1.17 10.48 -12.79
C PRO A 78 -2.46 10.75 -12.02
N LYS A 79 -3.52 11.00 -12.78
CA LYS A 79 -4.86 11.04 -12.19
C LYS A 79 -5.16 9.71 -11.51
N SER A 80 -5.52 9.81 -10.24
CA SER A 80 -5.86 8.69 -9.38
C SER A 80 -7.03 9.09 -8.50
N ARG A 81 -7.83 8.15 -8.03
CA ARG A 81 -8.96 8.46 -7.15
C ARG A 81 -9.07 7.44 -6.04
N ALA A 82 -9.09 7.93 -4.80
CA ALA A 82 -9.46 7.15 -3.64
C ALA A 82 -10.95 7.33 -3.35
N PHE A 83 -11.65 6.23 -3.14
CA PHE A 83 -13.08 6.20 -2.86
C PHE A 83 -13.32 5.90 -1.38
N ASN A 84 -14.47 6.35 -0.85
CA ASN A 84 -14.85 6.13 0.55
C ASN A 84 -15.10 4.66 0.91
N ASN A 85 -15.26 3.78 -0.07
CA ASN A 85 -15.29 2.32 0.15
C ASN A 85 -13.87 1.72 0.32
N GLY A 86 -12.84 2.57 0.28
CA GLY A 86 -11.43 2.21 0.39
C GLY A 86 -10.87 1.48 -0.83
N THR A 87 -11.38 1.81 -2.01
CA THR A 87 -10.78 1.43 -3.29
C THR A 87 -9.93 2.59 -3.83
N LEU A 88 -8.75 2.28 -4.37
CA LEU A 88 -7.92 3.21 -5.15
C LEU A 88 -7.99 2.86 -6.63
N HIS A 89 -8.25 3.86 -7.46
CA HIS A 89 -8.13 3.78 -8.91
C HIS A 89 -6.91 4.58 -9.38
N ILE A 90 -6.11 4.01 -10.26
CA ILE A 90 -5.05 4.69 -11.01
C ILE A 90 -5.42 4.58 -12.49
N TYR A 91 -5.70 5.71 -13.15
CA TYR A 91 -6.36 5.68 -14.47
C TYR A 91 -5.43 5.36 -15.64
N HIS A 92 -4.17 5.81 -15.56
CA HIS A 92 -3.17 5.60 -16.60
C HIS A 92 -1.83 5.31 -15.92
N PHE A 93 -1.61 4.05 -15.56
CA PHE A 93 -0.39 3.64 -14.86
C PHE A 93 0.85 3.86 -15.72
N GLY A 94 1.87 4.51 -15.17
CA GLY A 94 3.14 4.77 -15.85
C GLY A 94 4.36 4.24 -15.08
N LYS A 95 5.54 4.38 -15.69
CA LYS A 95 6.83 4.00 -15.06
C LYS A 95 7.09 4.72 -13.74
N SER A 96 6.66 5.97 -13.64
CA SER A 96 6.77 6.78 -12.42
C SER A 96 5.86 6.33 -11.29
N ASP A 97 4.91 5.43 -11.55
CA ASP A 97 3.92 4.98 -10.57
C ASP A 97 4.27 3.63 -9.94
N VAL A 98 5.36 3.01 -10.41
CA VAL A 98 5.88 1.78 -9.84
C VAL A 98 6.31 2.01 -8.39
N GLY A 99 5.87 1.12 -7.52
CA GLY A 99 6.19 1.18 -6.10
C GLY A 99 5.17 0.47 -5.24
N THR A 100 5.25 0.75 -3.94
CA THR A 100 4.38 0.12 -2.94
C THR A 100 3.23 1.04 -2.55
N TYR A 101 2.04 0.46 -2.43
CA TYR A 101 0.79 1.13 -2.09
C TYR A 101 0.26 0.55 -0.78
N SER A 102 -0.14 1.44 0.13
CA SER A 102 -0.60 1.10 1.47
C SER A 102 -1.65 2.11 1.95
N SER A 103 -2.31 1.82 3.07
CA SER A 103 -3.14 2.79 3.78
C SER A 103 -2.63 2.96 5.21
N PRO A 104 -2.27 4.18 5.67
CA PRO A 104 -1.79 4.41 7.03
C PRO A 104 -2.75 3.98 8.13
N GLU A 105 -4.06 3.98 7.86
CA GLU A 105 -5.11 3.63 8.80
C GLU A 105 -5.19 2.12 9.04
N ILE A 106 -4.89 1.30 8.03
CA ILE A 106 -4.98 -0.16 8.14
C ILE A 106 -3.68 -0.72 8.72
N LYS A 107 -3.73 -1.08 10.00
CA LYS A 107 -2.59 -1.67 10.72
C LYS A 107 -2.63 -3.19 10.66
N GLY A 108 -1.44 -3.79 10.82
CA GLY A 108 -1.34 -5.21 11.12
C GLY A 108 -1.96 -5.53 12.49
N ARG A 109 -2.34 -6.79 12.68
CA ARG A 109 -2.90 -7.29 13.94
C ARG A 109 -1.95 -8.28 14.60
N THR A 110 -1.86 -8.25 15.91
CA THR A 110 -1.19 -9.28 16.71
C THR A 110 -2.21 -10.09 17.50
N PHE A 111 -1.88 -11.34 17.79
CA PHE A 111 -2.75 -12.24 18.55
C PHE A 111 -1.93 -13.25 19.32
N SER A 112 -2.45 -13.71 20.46
CA SER A 112 -1.82 -14.78 21.22
C SER A 112 -2.10 -16.13 20.57
N VAL A 113 -1.07 -16.95 20.42
CA VAL A 113 -1.22 -18.34 19.97
C VAL A 113 -1.29 -19.29 21.17
N PRO A 114 -2.05 -20.41 21.07
CA PRO A 114 -2.03 -21.45 22.09
C PRO A 114 -0.60 -21.90 22.39
N GLY A 115 -0.18 -21.83 23.65
CA GLY A 115 1.22 -22.09 24.07
C GLY A 115 2.01 -20.84 24.48
N GLY A 116 1.39 -19.64 24.47
CA GLY A 116 1.97 -18.42 25.05
C GLY A 116 2.84 -17.59 24.09
N GLY A 117 2.92 -17.97 22.82
CA GLY A 117 3.57 -17.15 21.79
C GLY A 117 2.69 -15.99 21.30
N ILE A 118 3.30 -15.04 20.60
CA ILE A 118 2.61 -13.93 19.90
C ILE A 118 2.74 -14.16 18.40
N GLY A 119 1.60 -14.25 17.71
CA GLY A 119 1.50 -14.22 16.26
C GLY A 119 1.14 -12.83 15.75
N GLY A 120 1.37 -12.58 14.46
CA GLY A 120 1.03 -11.32 13.82
C GLY A 120 0.69 -11.49 12.34
N VAL A 121 -0.17 -10.61 11.83
CA VAL A 121 -0.48 -10.44 10.40
C VAL A 121 -0.16 -9.00 10.05
N ALA A 122 0.64 -8.79 9.01
CA ALA A 122 0.96 -7.45 8.52
C ALA A 122 -0.28 -6.75 7.94
N GLY A 123 -0.26 -5.41 7.91
CA GLY A 123 -1.25 -4.63 7.17
C GLY A 123 -1.11 -4.86 5.66
N PRO A 124 -2.15 -4.58 4.87
CA PRO A 124 -2.11 -4.78 3.43
C PRO A 124 -1.12 -3.80 2.78
N VAL A 125 -0.24 -4.35 1.94
CA VAL A 125 0.68 -3.61 1.07
C VAL A 125 0.64 -4.27 -0.30
N VAL A 126 0.51 -3.45 -1.35
CA VAL A 126 0.59 -3.90 -2.74
C VAL A 126 1.84 -3.34 -3.38
N ASP A 127 2.70 -4.20 -3.89
CA ASP A 127 3.82 -3.84 -4.74
C ASP A 127 3.37 -3.90 -6.20
N VAL A 128 3.29 -2.75 -6.86
CA VAL A 128 2.87 -2.63 -8.25
C VAL A 128 4.12 -2.45 -9.10
N PHE A 129 4.33 -3.35 -10.06
CA PHE A 129 5.51 -3.37 -10.93
C PHE A 129 5.13 -3.59 -12.39
N ILE A 130 6.01 -3.18 -13.30
CA ILE A 130 5.78 -3.36 -14.74
C ILE A 130 6.11 -4.79 -15.13
N GLN A 131 5.16 -5.44 -15.80
CA GLN A 131 5.39 -6.72 -16.47
C GLN A 131 5.99 -6.46 -17.86
N GLU A 132 7.19 -6.98 -18.09
CA GLU A 132 7.87 -6.94 -19.40
C GLU A 132 7.19 -7.82 -20.45
#